data_AF-A0A7J4F9X5-F1
#
_entry.id   AF-A0A7J4F9X5-F1
#
_cell.length_a   1.000
_cell.length_b   1.000
_cell.length_c   1.000
_cell.angle_alpha   90.00
_cell.angle_beta   90.00
_cell.angle_gamma   90.00
#
_symmetry.space_group_name_H-M   'P 1'
#
loop_
_entity.id
_entity.type
_entity.pdbx_description
1 polymer ?
#
loop_
_entity_poly.entity_id
_entity_poly.type
_entity_poly.pdbx_seq_one_letter_code
_entity_poly.pdbx_strand_id
1 'polypeptide(L)'
;MLGHRQASRFETALKSKRSHKRALNVVLKLGGHLIPLTLDADVIARYAEKIRELSRENRVVVVVGGGENARRYIDAARALGADEGVCDIIGIEITRLNARLLISKLGRDAYPVPPTSIDGLRRAFAESRIVVMGGLQPGQSTNAVAALAAEAIGADVLVIGTDVDGVYTE
;
A
#
# COMPACT_ATOMS: atom_id res chain seq x y z
N MET A 1 -33.21 -46.59 6.00
CA MET A 1 -32.91 -45.33 6.73
C MET A 1 -31.41 -44.97 6.84
N LEU A 2 -30.48 -45.66 6.16
CA LEU A 2 -29.02 -45.35 6.25
C LEU A 2 -28.49 -44.35 5.19
N GLY A 3 -29.24 -44.06 4.11
CA GLY A 3 -28.77 -43.21 3.00
C GLY A 3 -28.76 -41.70 3.30
N HIS A 4 -29.73 -41.19 4.07
CA HIS A 4 -29.83 -39.76 4.36
C HIS A 4 -28.75 -39.25 5.35
N ARG A 5 -28.22 -40.10 6.24
CA ARG A 5 -27.19 -39.69 7.21
C ARG A 5 -25.78 -39.59 6.60
N GLN A 6 -25.49 -40.31 5.51
CA GLN A 6 -24.21 -40.22 4.80
C GLN A 6 -24.13 -38.96 3.92
N ALA A 7 -25.21 -38.60 3.21
CA ALA A 7 -25.26 -37.39 2.39
C ALA A 7 -25.10 -36.09 3.21
N SER A 8 -25.71 -36.03 4.40
CA SER A 8 -25.58 -34.90 5.34
C SER A 8 -24.14 -34.70 5.85
N ARG A 9 -23.38 -35.78 6.07
CA ARG A 9 -21.97 -35.70 6.50
C ARG A 9 -21.04 -35.27 5.36
N PHE A 10 -21.33 -35.64 4.12
CA PHE A 10 -20.58 -35.17 2.94
C PHE A 10 -20.84 -33.68 2.63
N GLU A 11 -22.09 -33.20 2.71
CA GLU A 11 -22.39 -31.77 2.58
C GLU A 11 -21.80 -30.93 3.72
N THR A 12 -21.75 -31.48 4.93
CA THR A 12 -21.10 -30.81 6.08
C THR A 12 -19.58 -30.75 5.90
N ALA A 13 -18.96 -31.78 5.33
CA ALA A 13 -17.53 -31.77 4.98
C ALA A 13 -17.21 -30.83 3.80
N LEU A 14 -18.13 -30.67 2.83
CA LEU A 14 -17.99 -29.72 1.73
C LEU A 14 -18.25 -28.26 2.15
N LYS A 15 -19.18 -28.03 3.10
CA LYS A 15 -19.36 -26.73 3.78
C LYS A 15 -18.18 -26.40 4.70
N SER A 16 -17.57 -27.40 5.33
CA SER A 16 -16.33 -27.28 6.10
C SER A 16 -15.10 -26.97 5.23
N LYS A 17 -15.06 -27.41 3.97
CA LYS A 17 -13.95 -27.15 3.03
C LYS A 17 -14.08 -25.82 2.26
N ARG A 18 -15.21 -25.12 2.38
CA ARG A 18 -15.40 -23.74 1.87
C ARG A 18 -15.01 -22.64 2.87
N SER A 19 -14.57 -23.03 4.07
CA SER A 19 -14.24 -22.12 5.17
C SER A 19 -12.74 -22.21 5.46
N HIS A 20 -12.07 -21.07 5.63
CA HIS A 20 -10.64 -20.83 5.90
C HIS A 20 -9.73 -20.56 4.69
N LYS A 21 -10.14 -19.70 3.75
CA LYS A 21 -9.14 -18.96 2.97
C LYS A 21 -8.48 -17.96 3.92
N ARG A 22 -7.20 -18.18 4.27
CA ARG A 22 -6.44 -17.25 5.12
C ARG A 22 -6.43 -15.88 4.45
N ALA A 23 -6.66 -14.82 5.23
CA ALA A 23 -6.50 -13.45 4.74
C ALA A 23 -5.08 -13.28 4.18
N LEU A 24 -4.96 -12.72 2.98
CA LEU A 24 -3.66 -12.48 2.37
C LEU A 24 -3.07 -11.19 2.92
N ASN A 25 -1.75 -11.16 3.05
CA ASN A 25 -0.97 -9.95 3.25
C ASN A 25 -0.62 -9.39 1.87
N VAL A 26 -1.16 -8.21 1.54
CA VAL A 26 -0.98 -7.57 0.24
C VAL A 26 -0.21 -6.27 0.41
N VAL A 27 0.83 -6.07 -0.41
CA VAL A 27 1.45 -4.76 -0.57
C VAL A 27 1.04 -4.17 -1.90
N LEU A 28 0.50 -2.95 -1.88
CA LEU A 28 0.13 -2.18 -3.05
C LEU A 28 1.04 -0.96 -3.15
N LYS A 29 1.91 -0.91 -4.16
CA LYS A 29 2.58 0.34 -4.53
C LYS A 29 1.62 1.16 -5.39
N LEU A 30 1.30 2.36 -4.95
CA LEU A 30 0.61 3.39 -5.75
C LEU A 30 1.65 4.31 -6.38
N GLY A 31 1.72 4.29 -7.71
CA GLY A 31 2.60 5.18 -8.48
C GLY A 31 2.33 6.65 -8.17
N GLY A 32 3.40 7.44 -8.08
CA GLY A 32 3.26 8.88 -7.83
C GLY A 32 2.48 9.61 -8.93
N HIS A 33 2.47 9.11 -10.17
CA HIS A 33 1.65 9.67 -11.25
C HIS A 33 0.14 9.54 -10.98
N LEU A 34 -0.28 8.61 -10.11
CA LEU A 34 -1.67 8.48 -9.68
C LEU A 34 -2.08 9.62 -8.73
N ILE A 35 -1.12 10.40 -8.23
CA ILE A 35 -1.36 11.57 -7.40
C ILE A 35 -0.90 12.79 -8.21
N PRO A 36 -1.78 13.32 -9.08
CA PRO A 36 -1.45 14.44 -9.94
C PRO A 36 -1.13 15.70 -9.13
N LEU A 37 -0.42 16.63 -9.78
CA LEU A 37 -0.10 17.95 -9.22
C LEU A 37 -1.36 18.66 -8.70
N THR A 38 -2.38 18.73 -9.54
CA THR A 38 -3.72 19.19 -9.15
C THR A 38 -4.44 18.02 -8.49
N LEU A 39 -4.49 18.05 -7.17
CA LEU A 39 -5.16 17.00 -6.40
C LEU A 39 -6.66 16.97 -6.72
N ASP A 40 -7.14 15.80 -7.13
CA ASP A 40 -8.54 15.51 -7.33
C ASP A 40 -9.05 14.65 -6.16
N ALA A 41 -9.91 15.23 -5.33
CA ALA A 41 -10.45 14.57 -4.15
C ALA A 41 -11.29 13.33 -4.50
N ASP A 42 -11.96 13.31 -5.65
CA ASP A 42 -12.76 12.16 -6.10
C ASP A 42 -11.86 11.01 -6.54
N VAL A 43 -10.74 11.31 -7.20
CA VAL A 43 -9.71 10.30 -7.52
C VAL A 43 -9.17 9.65 -6.26
N ILE A 44 -8.78 10.45 -5.26
CA ILE A 44 -8.27 9.94 -3.98
C ILE A 44 -9.35 9.14 -3.25
N ALA A 45 -10.60 9.61 -3.27
CA ALA A 45 -11.73 8.88 -2.71
C ALA A 45 -11.91 7.50 -3.36
N ARG A 46 -11.86 7.42 -4.69
CA ARG A 46 -11.95 6.14 -5.42
C ARG A 46 -10.82 5.17 -5.05
N TYR A 47 -9.59 5.66 -4.87
CA TYR A 47 -8.49 4.80 -4.41
C TYR A 47 -8.73 4.28 -3.00
N ALA A 48 -9.16 5.14 -2.08
CA ALA A 48 -9.47 4.75 -0.71
C ALA A 48 -10.60 3.70 -0.67
N GLU A 49 -11.66 3.85 -1.48
CA GLU A 49 -12.73 2.85 -1.56
C GLU A 49 -12.23 1.50 -2.07
N LYS A 50 -11.41 1.46 -3.12
CA LYS A 50 -10.82 0.21 -3.63
C LYS A 50 -9.91 -0.47 -2.60
N ILE A 51 -9.12 0.31 -1.86
CA ILE A 51 -8.26 -0.22 -0.78
C ILE A 51 -9.13 -0.78 0.35
N ARG A 52 -10.21 -0.06 0.72
CA ARG A 52 -11.18 -0.53 1.73
C ARG A 52 -11.84 -1.83 1.31
N GLU A 53 -12.28 -1.94 0.06
CA GLU A 53 -12.85 -3.17 -0.50
C GLU A 53 -11.86 -4.34 -0.42
N LEU A 54 -10.61 -4.13 -0.85
CA LEU A 54 -9.55 -5.14 -0.76
C LEU A 54 -9.29 -5.57 0.69
N SER A 55 -9.35 -4.63 1.64
CA SER A 55 -9.10 -4.87 3.07
C SER A 55 -10.20 -5.66 3.80
N ARG A 56 -11.36 -5.88 3.15
CA ARG A 56 -12.45 -6.68 3.75
C ARG A 56 -12.04 -8.12 3.99
N GLU A 57 -11.21 -8.66 3.11
CA GLU A 57 -10.73 -10.05 3.15
C GLU A 57 -9.21 -10.17 3.35
N ASN A 58 -8.47 -9.06 3.24
CA ASN A 58 -7.01 -9.04 3.23
C ASN A 58 -6.47 -7.98 4.19
N ARG A 59 -5.19 -8.09 4.53
CA ARG A 59 -4.43 -7.02 5.20
C ARG A 59 -3.59 -6.32 4.14
N VAL A 60 -3.64 -4.99 4.13
CA VAL A 60 -3.12 -4.19 3.03
C VAL A 60 -2.10 -3.17 3.55
N VAL A 61 -0.90 -3.20 2.97
CA VAL A 61 0.07 -2.12 3.09
C VAL A 61 0.10 -1.37 1.78
N VAL A 62 -0.02 -0.04 1.83
CA VAL A 62 0.01 0.82 0.65
C VAL A 62 1.28 1.67 0.72
N VAL A 63 2.13 1.60 -0.30
CA VAL A 63 3.30 2.46 -0.45
C VAL A 63 3.03 3.50 -1.52
N VAL A 64 3.03 4.77 -1.13
CA VAL A 64 2.60 5.87 -2.00
C VAL A 64 3.81 6.60 -2.58
N GLY A 65 3.83 6.79 -3.91
CA GLY A 65 4.86 7.57 -4.60
C GLY A 65 4.72 9.09 -4.44
N GLY A 66 5.81 9.82 -4.76
CA GLY A 66 5.85 11.29 -4.61
C GLY A 66 5.25 12.08 -5.78
N GLY A 67 5.27 11.50 -6.98
CA GLY A 67 4.62 12.06 -8.17
C GLY A 67 5.26 13.36 -8.65
N GLU A 68 4.46 14.16 -9.35
CA GLU A 68 4.90 15.44 -9.90
C GLU A 68 5.21 16.47 -8.80
N ASN A 69 4.45 16.42 -7.69
CA ASN A 69 4.72 17.24 -6.51
C ASN A 69 6.13 17.01 -5.98
N ALA A 70 6.58 15.75 -5.83
CA ALA A 70 7.94 15.48 -5.36
C ALA A 70 8.99 16.02 -6.32
N ARG A 71 8.82 15.80 -7.63
CA ARG A 71 9.75 16.32 -8.65
C ARG A 71 9.90 17.83 -8.57
N ARG A 72 8.79 18.59 -8.51
CA ARG A 72 8.83 20.05 -8.43
C ARG A 72 9.58 20.56 -7.19
N TYR A 73 9.36 19.93 -6.03
CA TYR A 73 10.05 20.32 -4.80
C TYR A 73 11.54 19.94 -4.82
N ILE A 74 11.87 18.75 -5.35
CA ILE A 74 13.25 18.30 -5.55
C ILE A 74 14.00 19.25 -6.49
N ASP A 75 13.39 19.61 -7.63
CA ASP A 75 14.00 20.49 -8.62
C ASP A 75 14.23 21.90 -8.06
N ALA A 76 13.28 22.41 -7.27
CA ALA A 76 13.45 23.67 -6.56
C ALA A 76 14.59 23.60 -5.54
N ALA A 77 14.67 22.53 -4.74
CA ALA A 77 15.75 22.35 -3.77
C ALA A 77 17.13 22.26 -4.45
N ARG A 78 17.21 21.52 -5.57
CA ARG A 78 18.44 21.41 -6.37
C ARG A 78 18.85 22.76 -6.95
N ALA A 79 17.89 23.55 -7.46
CA ALA A 79 18.15 24.90 -7.95
C ALA A 79 18.64 25.86 -6.84
N LEU A 80 18.27 25.59 -5.58
CA LEU A 80 18.77 26.32 -4.40
C LEU A 80 20.13 25.81 -3.88
N GLY A 81 20.73 24.80 -4.54
CA GLY A 81 22.04 24.27 -4.18
C GLY A 81 22.03 23.16 -3.12
N ALA A 82 20.88 22.52 -2.87
CA ALA A 82 20.80 21.35 -2.01
C ALA A 82 21.55 20.14 -2.61
N ASP A 83 22.15 19.32 -1.75
CA ASP A 83 22.71 18.03 -2.16
C ASP A 83 21.60 16.98 -2.42
N GLU A 84 21.96 15.87 -3.08
CA GLU A 84 20.97 14.84 -3.43
C GLU A 84 20.38 14.12 -2.21
N GLY A 85 21.10 14.07 -1.07
CA GLY A 85 20.56 13.52 0.17
C GLY A 85 19.41 14.38 0.72
N VAL A 86 19.56 15.70 0.67
CA VAL A 86 18.50 16.66 1.02
C VAL A 86 17.34 16.55 0.02
N CYS A 87 17.62 16.45 -1.28
CA CYS A 87 16.60 16.23 -2.30
C CYS A 87 15.77 14.97 -2.03
N ASP A 88 16.42 13.85 -1.69
CA ASP A 88 15.75 12.61 -1.34
C ASP A 88 14.86 12.77 -0.10
N ILE A 89 15.34 13.45 0.95
CA ILE A 89 14.55 13.75 2.15
C ILE A 89 13.28 14.52 1.77
N ILE A 90 13.38 15.53 0.91
CA ILE A 90 12.23 16.29 0.43
C ILE A 90 11.25 15.39 -0.34
N GLY A 91 11.77 14.54 -1.24
CA GLY A 91 10.96 13.56 -1.96
C GLY A 91 10.21 12.61 -1.01
N ILE A 92 10.89 12.12 0.03
CA ILE A 92 10.32 11.28 1.08
C ILE A 92 9.20 12.01 1.82
N GLU A 93 9.41 13.26 2.23
CA GLU A 93 8.37 14.02 2.93
C GLU A 93 7.12 14.24 2.05
N ILE A 94 7.29 14.49 0.75
CA ILE A 94 6.15 14.56 -0.18
C ILE A 94 5.41 13.23 -0.29
N THR A 95 6.12 12.10 -0.37
CA THR A 95 5.45 10.78 -0.39
C THR A 95 4.65 10.51 0.90
N ARG A 96 5.15 10.99 2.06
CA ARG A 96 4.47 10.87 3.34
C ARG A 96 3.27 11.80 3.43
N LEU A 97 3.35 12.99 2.85
CA LEU A 97 2.20 13.89 2.70
C LEU A 97 1.08 13.25 1.87
N ASN A 98 1.44 12.62 0.75
CA ASN A 98 0.50 11.85 -0.07
C ASN A 98 -0.13 10.68 0.72
N ALA A 99 0.67 9.96 1.51
CA ALA A 99 0.17 8.91 2.41
C ALA A 99 -0.83 9.46 3.44
N ARG A 100 -0.53 10.62 4.05
CA ARG A 100 -1.44 11.29 4.99
C ARG A 100 -2.76 11.69 4.35
N LEU A 101 -2.72 12.20 3.12
CA LEU A 101 -3.93 12.54 2.37
C LEU A 101 -4.83 11.30 2.19
N LEU A 102 -4.26 10.17 1.80
CA LEU A 102 -5.02 8.92 1.65
C LEU A 102 -5.55 8.40 3.00
N ILE A 103 -4.75 8.44 4.07
CA ILE A 103 -5.17 8.10 5.43
C ILE A 103 -6.36 8.97 5.87
N SER A 104 -6.36 10.26 5.54
CA SER A 104 -7.46 11.18 5.92
C SER A 104 -8.83 10.71 5.39
N LYS A 105 -8.83 10.10 4.19
CA LYS A 105 -10.04 9.54 3.57
C LYS A 105 -10.37 8.13 4.07
N LEU A 106 -9.36 7.32 4.38
CA LEU A 106 -9.55 5.99 4.97
C LEU A 106 -10.04 6.06 6.42
N GLY A 107 -9.68 7.11 7.14
CA GLY A 107 -10.12 7.37 8.52
C GLY A 107 -9.73 6.21 9.45
N ARG A 108 -10.72 5.69 10.19
CA ARG A 108 -10.52 4.64 11.20
C ARG A 108 -10.17 3.27 10.62
N ASP A 109 -10.30 3.08 9.30
CA ASP A 109 -9.95 1.82 8.65
C ASP A 109 -8.42 1.64 8.49
N ALA A 110 -7.66 2.74 8.61
CA ALA A 110 -6.21 2.76 8.46
C ALA A 110 -5.47 3.15 9.74
N TYR A 111 -4.21 2.73 9.82
CA TYR A 111 -3.30 3.20 10.86
C TYR A 111 -3.11 4.72 10.72
N PRO A 112 -3.20 5.50 11.81
CA PRO A 112 -3.46 6.95 11.73
C PRO A 112 -2.26 7.78 11.25
N VAL A 113 -1.05 7.23 11.26
CA VAL A 113 0.17 7.95 10.86
C VAL A 113 1.03 7.10 9.93
N PRO A 114 1.63 7.66 8.86
CA PRO A 114 2.50 6.88 8.00
C PRO A 114 3.73 6.38 8.76
N PRO A 115 4.01 5.07 8.78
CA PRO A 115 5.28 4.56 9.30
C PRO A 115 6.47 5.13 8.54
N THR A 116 7.53 5.46 9.27
CA THR A 116 8.78 6.01 8.73
C THR A 116 9.96 5.03 8.79
N SER A 117 9.71 3.79 9.22
CA SER A 117 10.68 2.70 9.29
C SER A 117 10.00 1.34 9.14
N ILE A 118 10.78 0.30 8.85
CA ILE A 118 10.27 -1.09 8.77
C ILE A 118 9.74 -1.58 10.12
N ASP A 119 10.38 -1.22 11.23
CA ASP A 119 9.85 -1.56 12.56
C ASP A 119 8.55 -0.82 12.87
N GLY A 120 8.45 0.44 12.43
CA GLY A 120 7.21 1.20 12.49
C GLY A 120 6.09 0.53 11.69
N LEU A 121 6.42 0.03 10.49
CA LEU A 121 5.49 -0.73 9.66
C LEU A 121 5.02 -1.99 10.38
N ARG A 122 5.92 -2.78 10.98
CA ARG A 122 5.56 -4.00 11.71
C ARG A 122 4.58 -3.74 12.85
N ARG A 123 4.82 -2.68 13.64
CA ARG A 123 3.90 -2.25 14.72
C ARG A 123 2.55 -1.80 14.16
N ALA A 124 2.55 -0.90 13.18
CA ALA A 124 1.33 -0.41 12.55
C ALA A 124 0.50 -1.56 11.93
N PHE A 125 1.18 -2.53 11.31
CA PHE A 125 0.54 -3.67 10.69
C PHE A 125 -0.08 -4.59 11.74
N ALA A 126 0.56 -4.80 12.89
CA ALA A 126 -0.03 -5.56 13.99
C ALA A 126 -1.33 -4.94 14.53
N GLU A 127 -1.46 -3.62 14.47
CA GLU A 127 -2.60 -2.87 15.04
C GLU A 127 -3.71 -2.56 14.03
N SER A 128 -3.42 -2.55 12.73
CA SER A 128 -4.36 -2.14 11.68
C SER A 128 -4.39 -3.10 10.48
N ARG A 129 -5.56 -3.22 9.84
CA ARG A 129 -5.69 -3.95 8.57
C ARG A 129 -5.16 -3.16 7.38
N ILE A 130 -5.20 -1.83 7.44
CA ILE A 130 -4.68 -0.95 6.39
C ILE A 130 -3.55 -0.11 6.98
N VAL A 131 -2.38 -0.15 6.36
CA VAL A 131 -1.26 0.73 6.68
C VAL A 131 -0.87 1.45 5.40
N VAL A 132 -0.75 2.78 5.46
CA VAL A 132 -0.28 3.57 4.32
C VAL A 132 1.03 4.23 4.70
N MET A 133 2.05 4.09 3.86
CA MET A 133 3.38 4.65 4.09
C MET A 133 3.93 5.35 2.84
N GLY A 134 4.93 6.20 3.05
CA GLY A 134 5.73 6.81 1.99
C GLY A 134 7.14 6.20 1.94
N GLY A 135 8.11 7.02 1.54
CA GLY A 135 9.53 6.70 1.54
C GLY A 135 10.12 6.51 2.95
N LEU A 136 11.23 5.78 3.00
CA LEU A 136 11.91 5.44 4.25
C LEU A 136 13.22 6.21 4.41
N GLN A 137 14.11 6.11 3.43
CA GLN A 137 15.49 6.60 3.52
C GLN A 137 15.99 7.10 2.15
N PRO A 138 16.97 8.03 2.13
CA PRO A 138 17.63 8.46 0.90
C PRO A 138 18.23 7.32 0.07
N GLY A 139 18.39 7.55 -1.22
CA GLY A 139 18.93 6.60 -2.19
C GLY A 139 17.96 5.47 -2.57
N GLN A 140 16.67 5.57 -2.21
CA GLN A 140 15.69 4.52 -2.47
C GLN A 140 14.42 5.04 -3.11
N SER A 141 13.95 4.33 -4.14
CA SER A 141 12.63 4.55 -4.73
C SER A 141 11.53 3.94 -3.86
N THR A 142 10.28 4.38 -4.07
CA THR A 142 9.13 3.77 -3.40
C THR A 142 8.84 2.34 -3.87
N ASN A 143 9.40 1.90 -5.00
CA ASN A 143 9.35 0.48 -5.40
C ASN A 143 10.24 -0.36 -4.47
N ALA A 144 11.43 0.12 -4.13
CA ALA A 144 12.31 -0.52 -3.16
C ALA A 144 11.64 -0.60 -1.78
N VAL A 145 11.01 0.50 -1.35
CA VAL A 145 10.23 0.52 -0.09
C VAL A 145 9.08 -0.49 -0.12
N ALA A 146 8.36 -0.63 -1.23
CA ALA A 146 7.29 -1.62 -1.36
C ALA A 146 7.81 -3.06 -1.29
N ALA A 147 8.98 -3.35 -1.88
CA ALA A 147 9.63 -4.65 -1.75
C ALA A 147 10.05 -4.95 -0.29
N LEU A 148 10.69 -3.98 0.37
CA LEU A 148 11.06 -4.10 1.79
C LEU A 148 9.83 -4.26 2.69
N ALA A 149 8.76 -3.54 2.42
CA ALA A 149 7.50 -3.67 3.13
C ALA A 149 6.90 -5.07 2.95
N ALA A 150 6.92 -5.60 1.73
CA ALA A 150 6.43 -6.93 1.40
C ALA A 150 7.20 -8.02 2.14
N GLU A 151 8.53 -7.95 2.14
CA GLU A 151 9.38 -8.84 2.93
C GLU A 151 9.09 -8.74 4.43
N ALA A 152 9.02 -7.51 4.95
CA ALA A 152 8.89 -7.26 6.38
C ALA A 152 7.60 -7.81 7.01
N ILE A 153 6.52 -7.89 6.24
CA ILE A 153 5.22 -8.42 6.68
C ILE A 153 4.96 -9.86 6.24
N GLY A 154 5.87 -10.47 5.47
CA GLY A 154 5.62 -11.74 4.80
C GLY A 154 4.41 -11.66 3.87
N ALA A 155 4.44 -10.73 2.91
CA ALA A 155 3.36 -10.52 1.96
C ALA A 155 3.20 -11.72 1.02
N ASP A 156 1.95 -12.09 0.77
CA ASP A 156 1.61 -13.11 -0.23
C ASP A 156 1.66 -12.53 -1.64
N VAL A 157 1.43 -11.21 -1.78
CA VAL A 157 1.40 -10.50 -3.08
C VAL A 157 1.97 -9.09 -2.94
N LEU A 158 2.84 -8.71 -3.87
CA LEU A 158 3.23 -7.32 -4.14
C LEU A 158 2.66 -6.88 -5.49
N VAL A 159 1.80 -5.86 -5.47
CA VAL A 159 1.22 -5.25 -6.67
C VAL A 159 1.88 -3.89 -6.91
N ILE A 160 2.46 -3.70 -8.09
CA ILE A 160 3.06 -2.42 -8.50
C ILE A 160 2.08 -1.71 -9.43
N GLY A 161 1.33 -0.75 -8.90
CA GLY A 161 0.54 0.17 -9.72
C GLY A 161 1.47 1.09 -10.51
N THR A 162 1.62 0.78 -11.80
CA THR A 162 2.38 1.58 -12.75
C THR A 162 1.52 1.90 -13.97
N ASP A 163 1.96 2.88 -14.75
CA ASP A 163 1.39 3.43 -15.99
C ASP A 163 1.67 2.57 -17.23
N VAL A 164 2.27 1.40 -17.04
CA VAL A 164 2.56 0.42 -18.10
C VAL A 164 1.84 -0.89 -17.78
N ASP A 165 1.36 -1.60 -18.80
CA ASP A 165 0.54 -2.81 -18.63
C ASP A 165 1.31 -3.97 -17.97
N GLY A 166 2.65 -3.89 -17.90
CA GLY A 166 3.47 -4.86 -17.20
C GLY A 166 4.97 -4.66 -17.43
N VAL A 167 5.75 -5.69 -17.10
CA VAL A 167 7.17 -5.78 -17.42
C VAL A 167 7.31 -6.34 -18.83
N TYR A 168 7.96 -5.59 -19.72
CA TYR A 168 8.30 -6.04 -21.08
C TYR A 168 9.69 -6.69 -21.06
N THR A 169 9.84 -7.81 -21.76
CA THR A 169 11.14 -8.35 -22.13
C THR A 169 11.57 -7.64 -23.41
N GLU A 170 12.51 -6.70 -23.31
CA GLU A 170 13.28 -6.27 -24.49
C GLU A 170 14.09 -7.44 -25.06
#